data_AF-A0A0N4ZQR0-F1
#
_entry.id   AF-A0A0N4ZQR0-F1
#
_cell.length_a   1.000
_cell.length_b   1.000
_cell.length_c   1.000
_cell.angle_alpha   90.00
_cell.angle_beta   90.00
_cell.angle_gamma   90.00
#
_symmetry.space_group_name_H-M   'P 1'
#
loop_
_entity.id
_entity.type
_entity.pdbx_description
1 polymer ?
#
loop_
_entity_poly.entity_id
_entity_poly.type
_entity_poly.pdbx_seq_one_letter_code
_entity_poly.pdbx_strand_id
1 'polypeptide(L)'
;MLTKVVNDNEKIRLENLLMKTQQNAHKHMKLEMEGLYERIEEMKKELEEKNEKISKKELKEREVAIITTEKVKKEMEIEYTEKIAKIKEELQVQNMAELCASNEMGRKFKEEIKNKDIKINIYQENINNLNERIQELEVIIENEKKDKEKLKNQLVKVGSQTEKAIKEYKKLVEDCEKYKIKEIEKREKVISDLKKENGNLKKELYKENKKSTELMEDVIKEKTAREQTVEAHKTQNQMLKDLKNFLNLTLGGTPDEKYIDSIFCENRIAIFAKISLLVQNIPQLDF
;
A
#
# COMPACT_ATOMS: atom_id res chain seq x y z
N MET A 1 192.19 -10.34 -64.54
CA MET A 1 191.96 -11.00 -63.23
C MET A 1 191.58 -10.03 -62.10
N LEU A 2 191.90 -8.73 -62.12
CA LEU A 2 191.43 -7.78 -61.09
C LEU A 2 189.94 -7.36 -61.21
N THR A 3 189.37 -7.33 -62.41
CA THR A 3 188.00 -6.79 -62.64
C THR A 3 186.87 -7.70 -62.13
N LYS A 4 187.14 -9.00 -61.96
CA LYS A 4 186.13 -9.97 -61.50
C LYS A 4 185.94 -9.92 -59.98
N VAL A 5 187.03 -9.68 -59.24
CA VAL A 5 187.02 -9.60 -57.77
C VAL A 5 186.33 -8.33 -57.26
N VAL A 6 186.39 -7.22 -58.01
CA VAL A 6 185.70 -5.96 -57.64
C VAL A 6 184.18 -6.11 -57.77
N ASN A 7 183.68 -6.69 -58.88
CA ASN A 7 182.26 -6.96 -59.08
C ASN A 7 181.68 -7.95 -58.06
N ASP A 8 182.45 -8.98 -57.69
CA ASP A 8 182.01 -9.96 -56.68
C ASP A 8 181.94 -9.33 -55.28
N ASN A 9 182.84 -8.40 -54.93
CA ASN A 9 182.80 -7.67 -53.66
C ASN A 9 181.62 -6.69 -53.58
N GLU A 10 181.29 -6.01 -54.67
CA GLU A 10 180.17 -5.07 -54.73
C GLU A 10 178.83 -5.80 -54.69
N LYS A 11 178.75 -6.99 -55.30
CA LYS A 11 177.60 -7.90 -55.18
C LYS A 11 177.37 -8.36 -53.73
N ILE A 12 178.42 -8.82 -53.04
CA ILE A 12 178.32 -9.26 -51.62
C ILE A 12 177.89 -8.10 -50.71
N ARG A 13 178.34 -6.87 -50.99
CA ARG A 13 177.94 -5.68 -50.22
C ARG A 13 176.47 -5.34 -50.43
N LEU A 14 175.98 -5.37 -51.68
CA LEU A 14 174.57 -5.15 -52.01
C LEU A 14 173.67 -6.23 -51.43
N GLU A 15 174.11 -7.49 -51.48
CA GLU A 15 173.38 -8.63 -50.93
C GLU A 15 173.30 -8.55 -49.39
N ASN A 16 174.37 -8.14 -48.72
CA ASN A 16 174.34 -7.84 -47.28
C ASN A 16 173.41 -6.66 -46.94
N LEU A 17 173.40 -5.60 -47.75
CA LEU A 17 172.51 -4.46 -47.52
C LEU A 17 171.03 -4.89 -47.68
N LEU A 18 170.74 -5.73 -48.69
CA LEU A 18 169.42 -6.28 -48.95
C LEU A 18 168.96 -7.17 -47.79
N MET A 19 169.83 -8.07 -47.31
CA MET A 19 169.57 -8.93 -46.15
C MET A 19 169.26 -8.13 -44.90
N LYS A 20 170.02 -7.06 -44.64
CA LYS A 20 169.80 -6.17 -43.48
C LYS A 20 168.48 -5.41 -43.58
N THR A 21 168.11 -4.98 -44.78
CA THR A 21 166.83 -4.31 -45.05
C THR A 21 165.66 -5.27 -44.88
N GLN A 22 165.78 -6.50 -45.39
CA GLN A 22 164.79 -7.56 -45.21
C GLN A 22 164.66 -7.98 -43.73
N GLN A 23 165.77 -8.11 -42.99
CA GLN A 23 165.72 -8.40 -41.55
C GLN A 23 165.04 -7.27 -40.75
N ASN A 24 165.35 -6.01 -41.07
CA ASN A 24 164.70 -4.88 -40.41
C ASN A 24 163.21 -4.80 -40.75
N ALA A 25 162.83 -5.02 -42.01
CA ALA A 25 161.42 -5.09 -42.42
C ALA A 25 160.70 -6.23 -41.70
N HIS A 26 161.32 -7.41 -41.60
CA HIS A 26 160.73 -8.57 -40.93
C HIS A 26 160.57 -8.34 -39.42
N LYS A 27 161.52 -7.62 -38.80
CA LYS A 27 161.45 -7.22 -37.39
C LYS A 27 160.37 -6.17 -37.15
N HIS A 28 160.21 -5.20 -38.07
CA HIS A 28 159.12 -4.22 -38.02
C HIS A 28 157.76 -4.89 -38.18
N MET A 29 157.60 -5.78 -39.16
CA MET A 29 156.38 -6.56 -39.35
C MET A 29 156.02 -7.41 -38.13
N LYS A 30 157.04 -7.99 -37.47
CA LYS A 30 156.82 -8.78 -36.25
C LYS A 30 156.32 -7.91 -35.10
N LEU A 31 156.92 -6.74 -34.88
CA LEU A 31 156.48 -5.77 -33.86
C LEU A 31 155.09 -5.21 -34.16
N GLU A 32 154.78 -4.93 -35.42
CA GLU A 32 153.45 -4.49 -35.84
C GLU A 32 152.40 -5.61 -35.63
N MET A 33 152.74 -6.86 -35.96
CA MET A 33 151.88 -8.00 -35.64
C MET A 33 151.67 -8.16 -34.14
N GLU A 34 152.72 -8.10 -33.32
CA GLU A 34 152.61 -8.17 -31.86
C GLU A 34 151.72 -7.04 -31.32
N GLY A 35 151.90 -5.80 -31.79
CA GLY A 35 151.05 -4.67 -31.41
C GLY A 35 149.61 -4.76 -31.91
N LEU A 36 149.37 -5.44 -33.04
CA LEU A 36 148.01 -5.76 -33.52
C LEU A 36 147.37 -6.87 -32.67
N TYR A 37 148.13 -7.89 -32.26
CA TYR A 37 147.65 -8.94 -31.36
C TYR A 37 147.27 -8.39 -29.99
N GLU A 38 148.10 -7.51 -29.41
CA GLU A 38 147.77 -6.82 -28.15
C GLU A 38 146.48 -6.00 -28.28
N ARG A 39 146.32 -5.23 -29.36
CA ARG A 39 145.10 -4.46 -29.62
C ARG A 39 143.86 -5.34 -29.81
N ILE A 40 143.99 -6.48 -30.49
CA ILE A 40 142.90 -7.45 -30.64
C ILE A 40 142.49 -8.01 -29.29
N GLU A 41 143.46 -8.33 -28.43
CA GLU A 41 143.19 -8.90 -27.12
C GLU A 41 142.56 -7.87 -26.16
N GLU A 42 143.01 -6.61 -26.19
CA GLU A 42 142.35 -5.50 -25.50
C GLU A 42 140.91 -5.28 -25.99
N MET A 43 140.68 -5.29 -27.30
CA MET A 43 139.33 -5.14 -27.87
C MET A 43 138.42 -6.30 -27.48
N LYS A 44 138.92 -7.55 -27.42
CA LYS A 44 138.14 -8.69 -26.92
C LYS A 44 137.77 -8.50 -25.46
N LYS A 45 138.71 -8.09 -24.62
CA LYS A 45 138.47 -7.85 -23.19
C LYS A 45 137.43 -6.75 -22.97
N GLU A 46 137.53 -5.64 -23.71
CA GLU A 46 136.50 -4.59 -23.68
C GLU A 46 135.13 -5.09 -24.14
N LEU A 47 135.09 -5.93 -25.18
CA LEU A 47 133.85 -6.49 -25.70
C LEU A 47 133.20 -7.43 -24.66
N GLU A 48 133.99 -8.27 -23.99
CA GLU A 48 133.53 -9.11 -22.89
C GLU A 48 132.99 -8.28 -21.72
N GLU A 49 133.73 -7.24 -21.29
CA GLU A 49 133.27 -6.35 -20.22
C GLU A 49 132.00 -5.59 -20.59
N LYS A 50 131.86 -5.12 -21.84
CA LYS A 50 130.66 -4.45 -22.33
C LYS A 50 129.47 -5.43 -22.42
N ASN A 51 129.70 -6.66 -22.89
CA ASN A 51 128.67 -7.70 -22.93
C ASN A 51 128.21 -8.10 -21.52
N GLU A 52 129.12 -8.24 -20.56
CA GLU A 52 128.76 -8.55 -19.18
C GLU A 52 127.96 -7.41 -18.53
N LYS A 53 128.35 -6.15 -18.79
CA LYS A 53 127.59 -4.96 -18.34
C LYS A 53 126.18 -4.91 -18.94
N ILE A 54 126.04 -5.20 -20.24
CA ILE A 54 124.74 -5.27 -20.91
C ILE A 54 123.89 -6.37 -20.28
N SER A 55 124.44 -7.58 -20.13
CA SER A 55 123.74 -8.71 -19.52
C SER A 55 123.26 -8.41 -18.10
N LYS A 56 124.10 -7.79 -17.26
CA LYS A 56 123.71 -7.37 -15.89
C LYS A 56 122.62 -6.29 -15.90
N LYS A 57 122.65 -5.36 -16.86
CA LYS A 57 121.62 -4.32 -16.98
C LYS A 57 120.28 -4.93 -17.43
N GLU A 58 120.30 -5.82 -18.42
CA GLU A 58 119.11 -6.54 -18.88
C GLU A 58 118.49 -7.40 -17.76
N LEU A 59 119.32 -8.07 -16.94
CA LEU A 59 118.83 -8.80 -15.78
C LEU A 59 118.13 -7.89 -14.77
N LYS A 60 118.72 -6.75 -14.43
CA LYS A 60 118.10 -5.76 -13.53
C LYS A 60 116.81 -5.17 -14.09
N GLU A 61 116.78 -4.86 -15.39
CA GLU A 61 115.57 -4.37 -16.06
C GLU A 61 114.46 -5.43 -16.05
N ARG A 62 114.80 -6.71 -16.27
CA ARG A 62 113.85 -7.83 -16.11
C ARG A 62 113.36 -7.99 -14.68
N GLU A 63 114.24 -7.93 -13.69
CA GLU A 63 113.85 -7.99 -12.27
C GLU A 63 112.91 -6.86 -11.88
N VAL A 64 113.22 -5.62 -12.26
CA VAL A 64 112.36 -4.46 -11.99
C VAL A 64 111.01 -4.59 -12.69
N ALA A 65 110.99 -5.07 -13.94
CA ALA A 65 109.74 -5.31 -14.67
C ALA A 65 108.88 -6.36 -13.95
N ILE A 66 109.46 -7.49 -13.53
CA ILE A 66 108.76 -8.54 -12.78
C ILE A 66 108.20 -7.99 -11.46
N ILE A 67 109.03 -7.31 -10.65
CA ILE A 67 108.59 -6.74 -9.37
C ILE A 67 107.45 -5.74 -9.57
N THR A 68 107.55 -4.88 -10.58
CA THR A 68 106.53 -3.85 -10.85
C THR A 68 105.23 -4.50 -11.32
N THR A 69 105.30 -5.48 -12.23
CA THR A 69 104.13 -6.23 -12.69
C THR A 69 103.46 -6.99 -11.55
N GLU A 70 104.23 -7.65 -10.68
CA GLU A 70 103.70 -8.33 -9.50
C GLU A 70 103.04 -7.37 -8.51
N LYS A 71 103.64 -6.19 -8.29
CA LYS A 71 103.07 -5.16 -7.42
C LYS A 71 101.72 -4.65 -7.97
N VAL A 72 101.67 -4.31 -9.25
CA VAL A 72 100.41 -3.87 -9.91
C VAL A 72 99.35 -4.97 -9.83
N LYS A 73 99.73 -6.24 -10.06
CA LYS A 73 98.81 -7.37 -9.94
C LYS A 73 98.23 -7.50 -8.53
N LYS A 74 99.06 -7.37 -7.49
CA LYS A 74 98.60 -7.40 -6.08
C LYS A 74 97.68 -6.23 -5.74
N GLU A 75 98.01 -5.02 -6.17
CA GLU A 75 97.15 -3.84 -5.97
C GLU A 75 95.80 -4.02 -6.65
N MET A 76 95.77 -4.55 -7.89
CA MET A 76 94.54 -4.89 -8.59
C MET A 76 93.74 -5.99 -7.85
N GLU A 77 94.39 -7.03 -7.34
CA GLU A 77 93.74 -8.10 -6.56
C GLU A 77 93.09 -7.56 -5.28
N ILE A 78 93.75 -6.62 -4.57
CA ILE A 78 93.19 -5.94 -3.40
C ILE A 78 91.97 -5.12 -3.82
N GLU A 79 92.09 -4.29 -4.86
CA GLU A 79 90.99 -3.45 -5.35
C GLU A 79 89.77 -4.28 -5.78
N TYR A 80 90.00 -5.40 -6.48
CA TYR A 80 88.91 -6.32 -6.84
C TYR A 80 88.27 -6.96 -5.62
N THR A 81 89.06 -7.34 -4.62
CA THR A 81 88.55 -7.93 -3.37
C THR A 81 87.69 -6.92 -2.61
N GLU A 82 88.12 -5.67 -2.52
CA GLU A 82 87.35 -4.58 -1.91
C GLU A 82 86.06 -4.28 -2.69
N LYS A 83 86.11 -4.25 -4.03
CA LYS A 83 84.92 -4.08 -4.87
C LYS A 83 83.92 -5.22 -4.68
N ILE A 84 84.40 -6.47 -4.64
CA ILE A 84 83.54 -7.63 -4.38
C ILE A 84 82.93 -7.54 -2.97
N ALA A 85 83.68 -7.10 -1.97
CA ALA A 85 83.17 -6.92 -0.61
C ALA A 85 82.05 -5.85 -0.56
N LYS A 86 82.26 -4.69 -1.20
CA LYS A 86 81.24 -3.63 -1.29
C LYS A 86 79.98 -4.10 -2.00
N ILE A 87 80.11 -4.79 -3.14
CA ILE A 87 78.95 -5.35 -3.86
C ILE A 87 78.18 -6.34 -2.99
N LYS A 88 78.86 -7.17 -2.20
CA LYS A 88 78.19 -8.11 -1.27
C LYS A 88 77.43 -7.37 -0.17
N GLU A 89 78.01 -6.31 0.40
CA GLU A 89 77.36 -5.50 1.43
C GLU A 89 76.12 -4.78 0.88
N GLU A 90 76.24 -4.13 -0.29
CA GLU A 90 75.12 -3.46 -0.97
C GLU A 90 73.99 -4.45 -1.29
N LEU A 91 74.33 -5.65 -1.79
CA LEU A 91 73.36 -6.70 -2.07
C LEU A 91 72.67 -7.19 -0.80
N GLN A 92 73.39 -7.31 0.32
CA GLN A 92 72.82 -7.70 1.61
C GLN A 92 71.84 -6.65 2.13
N VAL A 93 72.19 -5.36 2.04
CA VAL A 93 71.32 -4.25 2.43
C VAL A 93 70.07 -4.21 1.54
N GLN A 94 70.23 -4.37 0.22
CA GLN A 94 69.10 -4.42 -0.71
C GLN A 94 68.16 -5.59 -0.39
N ASN A 95 68.68 -6.80 -0.20
CA ASN A 95 67.88 -7.98 0.15
C ASN A 95 67.11 -7.77 1.46
N MET A 96 67.72 -7.15 2.47
CA MET A 96 67.05 -6.84 3.73
C MET A 96 65.96 -5.79 3.55
N ALA A 97 66.19 -4.75 2.75
CA ALA A 97 65.19 -3.73 2.46
C ALA A 97 63.99 -4.32 1.71
N GLU A 98 64.22 -5.16 0.70
CA GLU A 98 63.17 -5.86 -0.06
C GLU A 98 62.37 -6.81 0.84
N LEU A 99 63.03 -7.56 1.72
CA LEU A 99 62.36 -8.44 2.68
C LEU A 99 61.49 -7.64 3.67
N CYS A 100 61.99 -6.51 4.19
CA CYS A 100 61.21 -5.62 5.07
C CYS A 100 59.99 -5.05 4.35
N ALA A 101 60.16 -4.54 3.13
CA ALA A 101 59.06 -3.99 2.33
C ALA A 101 58.01 -5.06 1.99
N SER A 102 58.45 -6.26 1.60
CA SER A 102 57.57 -7.40 1.32
C SER A 102 56.77 -7.82 2.57
N ASN A 103 57.43 -7.90 3.73
CA ASN A 103 56.77 -8.20 5.00
C ASN A 103 55.76 -7.13 5.42
N GLU A 104 56.06 -5.85 5.21
CA GLU A 104 55.14 -4.75 5.51
C GLU A 104 53.90 -4.80 4.60
N MET A 105 54.09 -5.00 3.28
CA MET A 105 52.97 -5.20 2.35
C MET A 105 52.13 -6.42 2.74
N GLY A 106 52.78 -7.53 3.10
CA GLY A 106 52.09 -8.73 3.58
C GLY A 106 51.24 -8.49 4.84
N ARG A 107 51.70 -7.62 5.75
CA ARG A 107 50.90 -7.21 6.93
C ARG A 107 49.68 -6.38 6.53
N LYS A 108 49.87 -5.36 5.67
CA LYS A 108 48.77 -4.52 5.18
C LYS A 108 47.69 -5.33 4.49
N PHE A 109 48.07 -6.24 3.58
CA PHE A 109 47.10 -7.11 2.91
C PHE A 109 46.39 -8.06 3.88
N LYS A 110 47.08 -8.62 4.89
CA LYS A 110 46.42 -9.44 5.92
C LYS A 110 45.39 -8.65 6.72
N GLU A 111 45.66 -7.39 7.04
CA GLU A 111 44.73 -6.52 7.74
C GLU A 111 43.52 -6.14 6.87
N GLU A 112 43.76 -5.81 5.60
CA GLU A 112 42.68 -5.56 4.64
C GLU A 112 41.78 -6.78 4.44
N ILE A 113 42.35 -7.98 4.32
CA ILE A 113 41.59 -9.24 4.23
C ILE A 113 40.70 -9.41 5.47
N LYS A 114 41.27 -9.28 6.67
CA LYS A 114 40.50 -9.37 7.93
C LYS A 114 39.35 -8.36 7.97
N ASN A 115 39.61 -7.11 7.57
CA ASN A 115 38.59 -6.06 7.52
C ASN A 115 37.49 -6.37 6.50
N LYS A 116 37.83 -6.96 5.35
CA LYS A 116 36.87 -7.40 4.34
C LYS A 116 36.05 -8.59 4.84
N ASP A 117 36.65 -9.56 5.51
CA ASP A 117 35.95 -10.72 6.09
C ASP A 117 34.91 -10.28 7.13
N ILE A 118 35.26 -9.33 8.00
CA ILE A 118 34.31 -8.74 8.96
C ILE A 118 33.13 -8.08 8.23
N LYS A 119 33.38 -7.30 7.18
CA LYS A 119 32.32 -6.67 6.39
C LYS A 119 31.44 -7.71 5.68
N ILE A 120 32.03 -8.77 5.14
CA ILE A 120 31.29 -9.88 4.52
C ILE A 120 30.35 -10.51 5.55
N ASN A 121 30.83 -10.82 6.75
CA ASN A 121 30.01 -11.42 7.81
C ASN A 121 28.84 -10.50 8.21
N ILE A 122 29.08 -9.19 8.37
CA ILE A 122 28.03 -8.21 8.66
C ILE A 122 26.98 -8.17 7.53
N TYR A 123 27.41 -8.18 6.27
CA TYR A 123 26.46 -8.19 5.15
C TYR A 123 25.68 -9.50 5.07
N GLN A 124 26.29 -10.65 5.37
CA GLN A 124 25.61 -11.94 5.43
C GLN A 124 24.53 -11.96 6.52
N GLU A 125 24.84 -11.45 7.72
CA GLU A 125 23.87 -11.32 8.81
C GLU A 125 22.70 -10.42 8.42
N ASN A 126 22.98 -9.27 7.80
CA ASN A 126 21.94 -8.37 7.31
C ASN A 126 21.06 -9.01 6.24
N ILE A 127 21.63 -9.78 5.32
CA ILE A 127 20.88 -10.52 4.29
C ILE A 127 19.95 -11.55 4.94
N ASN A 128 20.44 -12.29 5.94
CA ASN A 128 19.64 -13.28 6.65
C ASN A 128 18.46 -12.61 7.38
N ASN A 129 18.70 -11.52 8.11
CA ASN A 129 17.65 -10.75 8.79
C ASN A 129 16.60 -10.21 7.80
N LEU A 130 17.02 -9.72 6.63
CA LEU A 130 16.10 -9.27 5.59
C LEU A 130 15.28 -10.43 5.01
N ASN A 131 15.89 -11.59 4.80
CA ASN A 131 15.18 -12.77 4.30
C ASN A 131 14.12 -13.27 5.29
N GLU A 132 14.43 -13.31 6.58
CA GLU A 132 13.45 -13.66 7.62
C GLU A 132 12.25 -12.70 7.59
N ARG A 133 12.52 -11.39 7.51
CA ARG A 133 11.47 -10.38 7.43
C ARG A 133 10.64 -10.47 6.15
N ILE A 134 11.24 -10.85 5.02
CA ILE A 134 10.51 -11.13 3.78
C ILE A 134 9.55 -12.31 3.97
N GLN A 135 10.01 -13.41 4.57
CA GLN A 135 9.16 -14.58 4.82
C GLN A 135 7.98 -14.26 5.74
N GLU A 136 8.21 -13.48 6.81
CA GLU A 136 7.13 -13.00 7.69
C GLU A 136 6.07 -12.21 6.91
N LEU A 137 6.52 -11.27 6.06
CA LEU A 137 5.63 -10.46 5.23
C LEU A 137 4.87 -11.30 4.20
N GLU A 138 5.49 -12.31 3.60
CA GLU A 138 4.82 -13.23 2.67
C GLU A 138 3.68 -13.99 3.36
N VAL A 139 3.89 -14.47 4.59
CA VAL A 139 2.85 -15.12 5.39
C VAL A 139 1.71 -14.16 5.72
N ILE A 140 2.03 -12.91 6.10
CA ILE A 140 1.01 -11.88 6.37
C ILE A 140 0.17 -11.62 5.12
N ILE A 141 0.80 -11.40 3.96
CA ILE A 141 0.11 -11.15 2.68
C ILE A 141 -0.80 -12.31 2.31
N GLU A 142 -0.36 -13.56 2.50
CA GLU A 142 -1.17 -14.74 2.20
C GLU A 142 -2.39 -14.84 3.12
N ASN A 143 -2.23 -14.51 4.41
CA ASN A 143 -3.36 -14.46 5.35
C ASN A 143 -4.36 -13.36 4.99
N GLU A 144 -3.88 -12.16 4.66
CA GLU A 144 -4.75 -11.04 4.22
C GLU A 144 -5.52 -11.37 2.94
N LYS A 145 -4.89 -12.06 1.97
CA LYS A 145 -5.58 -12.55 0.77
C LYS A 145 -6.70 -13.52 1.10
N LYS A 146 -6.46 -14.47 2.02
CA LYS A 146 -7.49 -15.42 2.48
C LYS A 146 -8.65 -14.70 3.15
N ASP A 147 -8.36 -13.70 4.00
CA ASP A 147 -9.41 -12.95 4.69
C ASP A 147 -10.21 -12.04 3.74
N LYS A 148 -9.55 -11.43 2.75
CA LYS A 148 -10.22 -10.72 1.66
C LYS A 148 -11.20 -11.61 0.90
N GLU A 149 -10.81 -12.84 0.58
CA GLU A 149 -11.68 -13.78 -0.12
C GLU A 149 -12.85 -14.24 0.77
N LYS A 150 -12.63 -14.48 2.06
CA LYS A 150 -13.73 -14.76 3.02
C LYS A 150 -14.73 -13.61 3.08
N LEU A 151 -14.25 -12.36 3.20
CA LEU A 151 -15.11 -11.17 3.23
C LEU A 151 -15.91 -11.00 1.94
N LYS A 152 -15.26 -11.23 0.78
CA LYS A 152 -15.94 -11.19 -0.52
C LYS A 152 -17.08 -12.22 -0.60
N ASN A 153 -16.84 -13.45 -0.15
CA ASN A 153 -17.86 -14.50 -0.11
C ASN A 153 -19.01 -14.16 0.86
N GLN A 154 -18.70 -13.58 2.02
CA GLN A 154 -19.73 -13.10 2.95
C GLN A 154 -20.57 -11.98 2.33
N LEU A 155 -19.94 -11.02 1.64
CA LEU A 155 -20.64 -9.93 0.97
C LEU A 155 -21.61 -10.45 -0.10
N VAL A 156 -21.20 -11.43 -0.92
CA VAL A 156 -22.06 -12.08 -1.90
C VAL A 156 -23.25 -12.77 -1.22
N LYS A 157 -23.00 -13.49 -0.12
CA LYS A 157 -24.07 -14.17 0.65
C LYS A 157 -25.09 -13.16 1.20
N VAL A 158 -24.62 -12.11 1.87
CA VAL A 158 -25.47 -11.05 2.43
C VAL A 158 -26.23 -10.32 1.33
N GLY A 159 -25.60 -9.99 0.22
CA GLY A 159 -26.25 -9.39 -0.94
C GLY A 159 -27.41 -10.24 -1.45
N SER A 160 -27.18 -11.55 -1.65
CA SER A 160 -28.21 -12.48 -2.11
C SER A 160 -29.37 -12.66 -1.13
N GLN A 161 -29.09 -12.68 0.18
CA GLN A 161 -30.10 -12.76 1.23
C GLN A 161 -30.95 -11.49 1.29
N THR A 162 -30.30 -10.33 1.18
CA THR A 162 -30.96 -9.02 1.18
C THR A 162 -31.88 -8.88 -0.03
N GLU A 163 -31.43 -9.28 -1.22
CA GLU A 163 -32.24 -9.20 -2.43
C GLU A 163 -33.48 -10.10 -2.35
N LYS A 164 -33.34 -11.32 -1.79
CA LYS A 164 -34.48 -12.21 -1.51
C LYS A 164 -35.47 -11.58 -0.54
N ALA A 165 -34.98 -11.06 0.59
CA ALA A 165 -35.82 -10.40 1.58
C ALA A 165 -36.59 -9.20 0.98
N ILE A 166 -35.93 -8.37 0.17
CA ILE A 166 -36.58 -7.25 -0.52
C ILE A 166 -37.71 -7.74 -1.44
N LYS A 167 -37.49 -8.82 -2.20
CA LYS A 167 -38.52 -9.41 -3.08
C LYS A 167 -39.71 -9.94 -2.27
N GLU A 168 -39.46 -10.61 -1.15
CA GLU A 168 -40.50 -11.11 -0.25
C GLU A 168 -41.32 -9.97 0.38
N TYR A 169 -40.66 -8.91 0.87
CA TYR A 169 -41.35 -7.74 1.41
C TYR A 169 -42.21 -7.03 0.37
N LYS A 170 -41.69 -6.84 -0.86
CA LYS A 170 -42.48 -6.26 -1.96
C LYS A 170 -43.74 -7.07 -2.23
N LYS A 171 -43.61 -8.40 -2.33
CA LYS A 171 -44.75 -9.29 -2.54
C LYS A 171 -45.76 -9.20 -1.38
N LEU A 172 -45.29 -9.19 -0.13
CA LEU A 172 -46.17 -9.06 1.04
C LEU A 172 -46.94 -7.73 1.02
N VAL A 173 -46.28 -6.63 0.67
CA VAL A 173 -46.92 -5.31 0.54
C VAL A 173 -47.99 -5.34 -0.55
N GLU A 174 -47.67 -5.86 -1.74
CA GLU A 174 -48.64 -6.00 -2.84
C GLU A 174 -49.85 -6.86 -2.43
N ASP A 175 -49.63 -7.97 -1.74
CA ASP A 175 -50.70 -8.86 -1.27
C ASP A 175 -51.56 -8.19 -0.19
N CYS A 176 -50.95 -7.44 0.74
CA CYS A 176 -51.66 -6.62 1.73
C CYS A 176 -52.49 -5.51 1.07
N GLU A 177 -51.98 -4.83 0.05
CA GLU A 177 -52.72 -3.80 -0.68
C GLU A 177 -53.91 -4.40 -1.42
N LYS A 178 -53.72 -5.52 -2.13
CA LYS A 178 -54.82 -6.26 -2.77
C LYS A 178 -55.89 -6.69 -1.77
N TYR A 179 -55.49 -7.15 -0.59
CA TYR A 179 -56.44 -7.52 0.47
C TYR A 179 -57.21 -6.29 0.98
N LYS A 180 -56.52 -5.18 1.26
CA LYS A 180 -57.17 -3.92 1.67
C LYS A 180 -58.19 -3.44 0.66
N ILE A 181 -57.86 -3.47 -0.64
CA ILE A 181 -58.78 -3.08 -1.71
C ILE A 181 -60.04 -3.95 -1.68
N LYS A 182 -59.89 -5.28 -1.64
CA LYS A 182 -61.03 -6.21 -1.56
C LYS A 182 -61.90 -5.96 -0.32
N GLU A 183 -61.28 -5.64 0.81
CA GLU A 183 -62.00 -5.35 2.05
C GLU A 183 -62.74 -4.01 1.97
N ILE A 184 -62.14 -2.99 1.35
CA ILE A 184 -62.81 -1.71 1.06
C ILE A 184 -64.02 -1.96 0.15
N GLU A 185 -63.86 -2.68 -0.96
CA GLU A 185 -64.96 -3.00 -1.89
C GLU A 185 -66.13 -3.71 -1.19
N LYS A 186 -65.83 -4.67 -0.30
CA LYS A 186 -66.85 -5.35 0.52
C LYS A 186 -67.59 -4.37 1.42
N ARG A 187 -66.87 -3.49 2.11
CA ARG A 187 -67.45 -2.49 3.02
C ARG A 187 -68.28 -1.46 2.25
N GLU A 188 -67.82 -1.02 1.09
CA GLU A 188 -68.58 -0.13 0.20
C GLU A 188 -69.89 -0.76 -0.25
N LYS A 189 -69.89 -2.06 -0.59
CA LYS A 189 -71.11 -2.80 -0.90
C LYS A 189 -72.08 -2.82 0.28
N VAL A 190 -71.60 -3.13 1.49
CA VAL A 190 -72.43 -3.09 2.72
C VAL A 190 -73.00 -1.70 2.97
N ILE A 191 -72.20 -0.63 2.82
CA ILE A 191 -72.66 0.75 2.96
C ILE A 191 -73.77 1.06 1.93
N SER A 192 -73.60 0.62 0.68
CA SER A 192 -74.59 0.80 -0.37
C SER A 192 -75.92 0.12 -0.03
N ASP A 193 -75.86 -1.12 0.45
CA ASP A 193 -77.04 -1.90 0.84
C ASP A 193 -77.75 -1.27 2.06
N LEU A 194 -77.00 -0.86 3.09
CA LEU A 194 -77.56 -0.15 4.25
C LEU A 194 -78.19 1.20 3.87
N LYS A 195 -77.60 1.94 2.92
CA LYS A 195 -78.19 3.19 2.41
C LYS A 195 -79.54 2.93 1.75
N LYS A 196 -79.68 1.84 0.99
CA LYS A 196 -80.96 1.45 0.37
C LYS A 196 -81.99 1.07 1.44
N GLU A 197 -81.60 0.24 2.40
CA GLU A 197 -82.48 -0.17 3.50
C GLU A 197 -82.98 1.02 4.31
N ASN A 198 -82.08 1.93 4.71
CA ASN A 198 -82.44 3.16 5.41
C ASN A 198 -83.39 4.04 4.57
N GLY A 199 -83.19 4.10 3.25
CA GLY A 199 -84.10 4.77 2.32
C GLY A 199 -85.51 4.16 2.32
N ASN A 200 -85.62 2.83 2.39
CA ASN A 200 -86.90 2.12 2.47
C ASN A 200 -87.59 2.35 3.82
N LEU A 201 -86.85 2.20 4.92
CA LEU A 201 -87.38 2.46 6.27
C LEU A 201 -87.88 3.90 6.44
N LYS A 202 -87.20 4.89 5.87
CA LYS A 202 -87.69 6.28 5.85
C LYS A 202 -89.02 6.43 5.13
N LYS A 203 -89.22 5.72 4.01
CA LYS A 203 -90.50 5.72 3.27
C LYS A 203 -91.61 5.04 4.07
N GLU A 204 -91.31 3.93 4.74
CA GLU A 204 -92.26 3.24 5.61
C GLU A 204 -92.64 4.09 6.82
N LEU A 205 -91.67 4.70 7.49
CA LEU A 205 -91.89 5.64 8.59
C LEU A 205 -92.78 6.80 8.16
N TYR A 206 -92.55 7.38 6.98
CA TYR A 206 -93.41 8.45 6.45
C TYR A 206 -94.85 7.97 6.25
N LYS A 207 -95.06 6.76 5.69
CA LYS A 207 -96.40 6.19 5.50
C LYS A 207 -97.11 5.94 6.83
N GLU A 208 -96.43 5.36 7.82
CA GLU A 208 -97.03 5.10 9.13
C GLU A 208 -97.29 6.38 9.91
N ASN A 209 -96.39 7.36 9.86
CA ASN A 209 -96.65 8.67 10.45
C ASN A 209 -97.89 9.32 9.81
N LYS A 210 -98.03 9.25 8.47
CA LYS A 210 -99.21 9.79 7.79
C LYS A 210 -100.50 9.12 8.27
N LYS A 211 -100.53 7.78 8.32
CA LYS A 211 -101.68 7.03 8.84
C LYS A 211 -101.98 7.36 10.30
N SER A 212 -100.95 7.48 11.14
CA SER A 212 -101.12 7.84 12.55
C SER A 212 -101.75 9.22 12.70
N THR A 213 -101.34 10.19 11.87
CA THR A 213 -101.95 11.53 11.87
C THR A 213 -103.40 11.47 11.41
N GLU A 214 -103.69 10.75 10.32
CA GLU A 214 -105.07 10.55 9.82
C GLU A 214 -105.97 9.91 10.90
N LEU A 215 -105.51 8.85 11.57
CA LEU A 215 -106.23 8.22 12.67
C LEU A 215 -106.42 9.17 13.87
N MET A 216 -105.41 9.98 14.19
CA MET A 216 -105.50 10.95 15.28
C MET A 216 -106.55 12.03 14.99
N GLU A 217 -106.63 12.51 13.75
CA GLU A 217 -107.69 13.42 13.30
C GLU A 217 -109.07 12.79 13.44
N ASP A 218 -109.24 11.52 13.04
CA ASP A 218 -110.52 10.83 13.15
C ASP A 218 -110.93 10.60 14.61
N VAL A 219 -109.99 10.27 15.50
CA VAL A 219 -110.24 10.19 16.95
C VAL A 219 -110.67 11.55 17.52
N ILE A 220 -110.06 12.65 17.08
CA ILE A 220 -110.45 14.00 17.52
C ILE A 220 -111.87 14.33 17.03
N LYS A 221 -112.21 14.02 15.78
CA LYS A 221 -113.57 14.21 15.24
C LYS A 221 -114.60 13.42 16.04
N GLU A 222 -114.34 12.13 16.26
CA GLU A 222 -115.22 11.25 17.04
C GLU A 222 -115.40 11.74 18.47
N LYS A 223 -114.31 12.15 19.14
CA LYS A 223 -114.38 12.73 20.49
C LYS A 223 -115.24 14.00 20.50
N THR A 224 -115.06 14.88 19.51
CA THR A 224 -115.83 16.13 19.39
C THR A 224 -117.30 15.84 19.15
N ALA A 225 -117.63 14.92 18.25
CA ALA A 225 -119.00 14.50 17.98
C ALA A 225 -119.66 13.92 19.24
N ARG A 226 -118.95 13.03 19.96
CA ARG A 226 -119.43 12.45 21.21
C ARG A 226 -119.66 13.50 22.30
N GLU A 227 -118.76 14.48 22.45
CA GLU A 227 -118.94 15.59 23.40
C GLU A 227 -120.19 16.41 23.05
N GLN A 228 -120.42 16.71 21.78
CA GLN A 228 -121.64 17.38 21.31
C GLN A 228 -122.91 16.57 21.60
N THR A 229 -122.89 15.26 21.34
CA THR A 229 -124.01 14.36 21.63
C THR A 229 -124.31 14.29 23.13
N VAL A 230 -123.27 14.21 23.98
CA VAL A 230 -123.44 14.22 25.44
C VAL A 230 -124.07 15.53 25.92
N GLU A 231 -123.61 16.68 25.42
CA GLU A 231 -124.18 17.97 25.82
C GLU A 231 -125.62 18.15 25.30
N ALA A 232 -125.92 17.64 24.11
CA ALA A 232 -127.29 17.61 23.57
C ALA A 232 -128.23 16.76 24.43
N HIS A 233 -127.82 15.54 24.82
CA HIS A 233 -128.58 14.70 25.76
C HIS A 233 -128.76 15.36 27.13
N LYS A 234 -127.72 16.01 27.66
CA LYS A 234 -127.80 16.72 28.94
C LYS A 234 -128.82 17.87 28.88
N THR A 235 -128.83 18.62 27.79
CA THR A 235 -129.81 19.69 27.53
C THR A 235 -131.22 19.12 27.41
N GLN A 236 -131.39 18.05 26.63
CA GLN A 236 -132.67 17.37 26.45
C GLN A 236 -133.23 16.85 27.80
N ASN A 237 -132.40 16.19 28.60
CA ASN A 237 -132.78 15.69 29.91
C ASN A 237 -133.17 16.82 30.88
N GLN A 238 -132.47 17.96 30.83
CA GLN A 238 -132.83 19.12 31.64
C GLN A 238 -134.21 19.67 31.24
N MET A 239 -134.48 19.82 29.94
CA MET A 239 -135.78 20.30 29.45
C MET A 239 -136.93 19.32 29.72
N LEU A 240 -136.67 18.01 29.64
CA LEU A 240 -137.62 16.98 30.07
C LEU A 240 -137.92 17.06 31.57
N LYS A 241 -136.91 17.35 32.39
CA LYS A 241 -137.07 17.56 33.83
C LYS A 241 -137.90 18.82 34.11
N ASP A 242 -137.67 19.90 33.38
CA ASP A 242 -138.46 21.14 33.49
C ASP A 242 -139.92 20.90 33.09
N LEU A 243 -140.16 20.13 32.02
CA LEU A 243 -141.50 19.70 31.61
C LEU A 243 -142.17 18.84 32.69
N LYS A 244 -141.46 17.86 33.24
CA LYS A 244 -141.97 17.02 34.34
C LYS A 244 -142.30 17.86 35.58
N ASN A 245 -141.44 18.80 35.95
CA ASN A 245 -141.68 19.71 37.07
C ASN A 245 -142.92 20.59 36.80
N PHE A 246 -143.06 21.13 35.59
CA PHE A 246 -144.24 21.89 35.21
C PHE A 246 -145.53 21.05 35.34
N LEU A 247 -145.53 19.83 34.80
CA LEU A 247 -146.68 18.92 34.90
C LEU A 247 -147.00 18.57 36.36
N ASN A 248 -145.99 18.27 37.19
CA ASN A 248 -146.19 17.97 38.60
C ASN A 248 -146.73 19.18 39.39
N LEU A 249 -146.27 20.40 39.11
CA LEU A 249 -146.80 21.61 39.75
C LEU A 249 -148.22 21.94 39.29
N THR A 250 -148.53 21.67 38.02
CA THR A 250 -149.83 21.99 37.42
C THR A 250 -150.90 20.92 37.71
N LEU A 251 -150.50 19.65 37.92
CA LEU A 251 -151.40 18.50 38.00
C LEU A 251 -151.19 17.60 39.24
N GLY A 252 -150.04 17.66 39.90
CA GLY A 252 -149.61 16.68 40.91
C GLY A 252 -150.00 16.97 42.36
N GLY A 253 -150.77 18.03 42.62
CA GLY A 253 -151.12 18.47 43.98
C GLY A 253 -152.45 17.96 44.53
N THR A 254 -153.33 17.39 43.72
CA THR A 254 -154.72 17.13 44.13
C THR A 254 -155.32 15.93 43.40
N PRO A 255 -155.75 14.87 44.11
CA PRO A 255 -156.46 13.72 43.52
C PRO A 255 -157.94 14.03 43.19
N ASP A 256 -158.36 15.29 43.24
CA ASP A 256 -159.73 15.70 42.93
C ASP A 256 -159.85 16.08 41.45
N GLU A 257 -160.37 15.16 40.64
CA GLU A 257 -160.58 15.33 39.19
C GLU A 257 -161.41 16.60 38.88
N LYS A 258 -162.32 17.03 39.79
CA LYS A 258 -163.11 18.25 39.59
C LYS A 258 -162.29 19.54 39.69
N TYR A 259 -161.24 19.55 40.50
CA TYR A 259 -160.35 20.71 40.62
C TYR A 259 -159.42 20.85 39.40
N ILE A 260 -158.94 19.71 38.90
CA ILE A 260 -158.19 19.64 37.65
C ILE A 260 -159.07 20.14 36.49
N ASP A 261 -160.32 19.69 36.39
CA ASP A 261 -161.27 20.15 35.36
C ASP A 261 -161.58 21.65 35.46
N SER A 262 -161.63 22.23 36.67
CA SER A 262 -161.82 23.68 36.86
C SER A 262 -160.61 24.49 36.37
N ILE A 263 -159.38 24.07 36.69
CA ILE A 263 -158.16 24.73 36.20
C ILE A 263 -158.07 24.64 34.67
N PHE A 264 -158.40 23.48 34.10
CA PHE A 264 -158.45 23.31 32.65
C PHE A 264 -159.59 24.10 32.00
N CYS A 265 -160.73 24.31 32.65
CA CYS A 265 -161.82 25.11 32.10
C CYS A 265 -161.49 26.61 32.07
N GLU A 266 -160.77 27.15 33.06
CA GLU A 266 -160.46 28.58 33.13
C GLU A 266 -159.26 28.99 32.29
N ASN A 267 -158.26 28.11 32.12
CA ASN A 267 -156.98 28.50 31.48
C ASN A 267 -156.39 27.46 30.52
N ARG A 268 -157.26 26.64 29.89
CA ARG A 268 -156.89 25.59 28.93
C ARG A 268 -155.82 26.03 27.93
N ILE A 269 -156.07 27.15 27.27
CA ILE A 269 -155.26 27.62 26.14
C ILE A 269 -153.84 27.96 26.62
N ALA A 270 -153.70 28.60 27.78
CA ALA A 270 -152.41 28.98 28.33
C ALA A 270 -151.58 27.76 28.77
N ILE A 271 -152.21 26.77 29.41
CA ILE A 271 -151.55 25.53 29.84
C ILE A 271 -151.10 24.72 28.63
N PHE A 272 -151.97 24.50 27.64
CA PHE A 272 -151.59 23.77 26.42
C PHE A 272 -150.56 24.54 25.59
N ALA A 273 -150.62 25.87 25.50
CA ALA A 273 -149.59 26.67 24.85
C ALA A 273 -148.24 26.53 25.55
N LYS A 274 -148.22 26.51 26.89
CA LYS A 274 -146.98 26.34 27.66
C LYS A 274 -146.42 24.92 27.53
N ILE A 275 -147.26 23.89 27.53
CA ILE A 275 -146.84 22.51 27.26
C ILE A 275 -146.30 22.38 25.84
N SER A 276 -147.01 22.90 24.83
CA SER A 276 -146.52 22.89 23.44
C SER A 276 -145.17 23.59 23.30
N LEU A 277 -144.99 24.75 23.94
CA LEU A 277 -143.70 25.45 23.94
C LEU A 277 -142.60 24.64 24.62
N LEU A 278 -142.87 24.03 25.77
CA LEU A 278 -141.88 23.20 26.47
C LEU A 278 -141.52 21.95 25.67
N VAL A 279 -142.49 21.31 25.01
CA VAL A 279 -142.29 20.12 24.18
C VAL A 279 -141.56 20.46 22.88
N GLN A 280 -141.92 21.55 22.19
CA GLN A 280 -141.25 22.00 20.97
C GLN A 280 -139.77 22.35 21.19
N ASN A 281 -139.43 22.82 22.38
CA ASN A 281 -138.05 23.21 22.69
C ASN A 281 -137.15 22.04 23.10
N ILE A 282 -137.70 20.85 23.38
CA ILE A 282 -136.89 19.66 23.67
C ILE A 282 -136.22 19.21 22.35
N PRO A 283 -134.88 19.20 22.26
CA PRO A 283 -134.18 18.78 21.06
C PRO A 283 -134.58 17.34 20.68
N GLN A 284 -134.92 17.12 19.42
CA GLN A 284 -135.04 15.77 18.86
C GLN A 284 -133.63 15.31 18.50
N LEU A 285 -133.23 14.18 19.07
CA LEU A 285 -131.95 13.57 18.74
C LEU A 285 -132.18 12.63 17.58
N ASP A 286 -131.56 12.94 16.45
CA ASP A 286 -131.50 12.04 15.31
C ASP A 286 -130.48 10.94 15.61
N PHE A 287 -130.88 9.68 15.40
CA PHE A 287 -130.02 8.50 15.51
C PHE A 287 -129.35 8.20 14.16
#